data_AF-A0AA38GMN6-F1
#
_entry.id   AF-A0AA38GMN6-F1
#
_cell.length_a   1.000
_cell.length_b   1.000
_cell.length_c   1.000
_cell.angle_alpha   90.00
_cell.angle_beta   90.00
_cell.angle_gamma   90.00
#
_symmetry.space_group_name_H-M   'P 1'
#
loop_
_entity.id
_entity.type
_entity.pdbx_description
1 polymer ?
#
loop_
_entity_poly.entity_id
_entity_poly.type
_entity_poly.pdbx_seq_one_letter_code
_entity_poly.pdbx_strand_id
1 'polypeptide(L)' 'LKEDFARALLGGPWFFGRRGFYLRKWSPGFNPHTESMTQAPIWVRLPGLPLEFWHPA' A
#
# COMPACT_ATOMS: atom_id res chain seq x y z
N LEU A 1 14.96 -10.78 3.54
CA LEU A 1 14.36 -10.17 4.76
C LEU A 1 14.11 -8.66 4.65
N LYS A 2 15.13 -7.80 4.55
CA LYS A 2 14.92 -6.33 4.38
C LYS A 2 14.18 -5.99 3.08
N GLU A 3 14.55 -6.66 1.99
CA GLU A 3 13.90 -6.52 0.69
C GLU A 3 12.47 -7.05 0.72
N ASP A 4 12.23 -8.19 1.36
CA ASP A 4 10.87 -8.74 1.55
C ASP A 4 9.99 -7.81 2.37
N PHE A 5 10.54 -7.20 3.42
CA PHE A 5 9.84 -6.21 4.23
C PHE A 5 9.48 -4.97 3.42
N ALA A 6 10.43 -4.42 2.66
CA ALA A 6 10.18 -3.26 1.79
C ALA A 6 9.14 -3.58 0.71
N ARG A 7 9.24 -4.76 0.09
CA ARG A 7 8.26 -5.26 -0.87
C ARG A 7 6.88 -5.43 -0.24
N ALA A 8 6.77 -5.95 0.96
CA ALA A 8 5.49 -6.09 1.67
C ALA A 8 4.91 -4.72 2.08
N LEU A 9 5.73 -3.76 2.49
CA LEU A 9 5.24 -2.47 2.96
C LEU A 9 4.88 -1.51 1.81
N LEU A 10 5.63 -1.54 0.71
CA LEU A 10 5.51 -0.60 -0.41
C LEU A 10 4.89 -1.22 -1.67
N GLY A 11 4.82 -2.55 -1.75
CA GLY A 11 4.51 -3.27 -2.99
C GLY A 11 3.03 -3.35 -3.34
N GLY A 12 2.13 -2.67 -2.63
CA GLY A 12 0.74 -2.64 -3.10
C GLY A 12 -0.20 -1.82 -2.23
N PRO A 13 -1.48 -1.79 -2.66
CA PRO A 13 -2.58 -2.15 -1.80
C PRO A 13 -2.73 -3.66 -1.75
N TRP A 14 -2.97 -4.17 -0.55
CA TRP A 14 -3.10 -5.59 -0.28
C TRP A 14 -4.56 -5.95 -0.18
N PHE A 15 -4.92 -7.14 -0.64
CA PHE A 15 -6.31 -7.60 -0.64
C PHE A 15 -6.43 -8.90 0.13
N PHE A 16 -7.39 -8.93 1.06
CA PHE A 16 -7.83 -10.16 1.70
C PHE A 16 -9.28 -10.40 1.23
N GLY A 17 -9.44 -11.35 0.32
CA GLY A 17 -10.67 -11.49 -0.45
C GLY A 17 -10.95 -10.25 -1.29
N ARG A 18 -12.13 -9.64 -1.12
CA ARG A 18 -12.55 -8.41 -1.84
C ARG A 18 -12.27 -7.12 -1.06
N ARG A 19 -11.61 -7.20 0.11
CA ARG A 19 -11.34 -6.04 0.97
C ARG A 19 -9.88 -5.62 0.82
N GLY A 20 -9.69 -4.39 0.36
CA GLY A 20 -8.38 -3.75 0.35
C GLY A 20 -7.98 -3.33 1.76
N PHE A 21 -6.72 -3.50 2.10
CA PHE A 21 -6.14 -3.01 3.33
C PHE A 21 -4.77 -2.39 3.06
N TYR A 22 -4.41 -1.45 3.92
CA TYR A 22 -3.12 -0.79 3.89
C TYR A 22 -2.22 -1.42 4.94
N LEU A 23 -1.00 -1.77 4.53
CA LEU A 23 0.01 -2.26 5.44
C LEU A 23 0.74 -1.06 6.05
N ARG A 24 0.93 -1.09 7.37
CA ARG A 24 1.76 -0.14 8.08
C ARG A 24 2.84 -0.88 8.86
N LYS A 25 3.95 -0.19 9.13
CA LYS A 25 4.98 -0.72 10.00
C LYS A 25 4.39 -0.91 11.41
N TRP A 26 4.58 -2.09 11.98
CA TRP A 26 4.18 -2.37 13.35
C TRP A 26 4.90 -1.43 14.33
N SER A 27 4.14 -0.91 15.29
CA SER A 27 4.63 -0.14 16.42
C SER A 27 4.13 -0.77 17.72
N PRO A 28 4.96 -0.87 18.77
CA PRO A 28 4.49 -1.26 20.09
C PRO A 28 3.34 -0.34 20.55
N GLY A 29 2.31 -0.92 21.16
CA GLY A 29 1.17 -0.15 21.68
C GLY A 29 0.15 0.31 20.64
N PHE A 30 0.26 -0.13 19.38
CA PHE A 30 -0.73 0.17 18.34
C PHE A 30 -2.14 -0.23 18.77
N ASN A 31 -3.07 0.72 18.80
CA ASN A 31 -4.48 0.47 19.04
C ASN A 31 -5.34 0.95 17.85
N PRO A 32 -5.94 0.03 17.08
CA PRO A 32 -6.72 0.38 15.88
C PRO A 32 -8.01 1.15 16.19
N HIS A 33 -8.47 1.19 17.45
CA HIS A 33 -9.68 1.90 17.84
C HIS A 33 -9.43 3.38 18.16
N THR A 34 -8.21 3.74 18.55
CA THR A 34 -7.88 5.10 19.00
C THR A 34 -6.92 5.81 18.06
N GLU A 35 -6.10 5.07 17.32
CA GLU A 35 -5.20 5.66 16.33
C GLU A 35 -5.92 5.95 15.03
N SER A 36 -5.84 7.22 14.60
CA SER A 36 -6.26 7.65 13.28
C SER A 36 -5.15 7.42 12.24
N MET A 37 -5.54 7.02 11.04
CA MET A 37 -4.60 6.91 9.92
C MET A 37 -4.26 8.31 9.40
N THR A 38 -3.00 8.74 9.60
CA THR A 38 -2.52 10.06 9.17
C THR A 38 -2.03 10.09 7.72
N GLN A 39 -1.73 8.92 7.15
CA GLN A 39 -1.25 8.79 5.78
C GLN A 39 -1.95 7.59 5.13
N ALA A 40 -2.51 7.80 3.93
CA ALA A 40 -3.15 6.76 3.14
C ALA A 40 -2.56 6.78 1.73
N PRO A 41 -2.17 5.63 1.16
CA PRO A 41 -1.75 5.59 -0.23
C PRO A 41 -2.99 5.73 -1.13
N ILE A 42 -2.89 6.61 -2.12
CA ILE A 42 -3.94 6.88 -3.10
C ILE A 42 -3.50 6.40 -4.48
N TRP A 43 -4.45 5.91 -5.27
CA TRP A 43 -4.22 5.61 -6.67
C TRP A 43 -4.29 6.89 -7.49
N VAL A 44 -3.19 7.25 -8.14
CA VAL A 44 -3.15 8.39 -9.06
C VAL A 44 -3.14 7.87 -10.50
N ARG A 45 -4.01 8.44 -11.34
CA ARG A 45 -3.96 8.23 -12.78
C ARG A 45 -3.20 9.39 -13.40
N LEU A 46 -2.07 9.11 -14.05
CA LEU A 46 -1.25 10.10 -14.73
C LEU A 46 -1.82 10.35 -16.13
N PRO A 47 -2.44 11.52 -16.40
CA PRO A 47 -2.99 11.80 -17.73
C PRO A 47 -1.86 11.87 -18.76
N GLY A 48 -2.05 11.23 -19.91
CA GLY A 48 -1.05 11.23 -20.99
C GLY A 48 0.09 10.22 -20.83
N LEU A 49 0.11 9.40 -19.76
CA LEU A 49 1.07 8.29 -19.68
C LEU A 49 0.69 7.20 -20.71
N PRO A 50 1.58 6.85 -21.67
CA PRO A 50 1.29 5.83 -22.69
C PRO A 50 0.94 4.47 -22.07
N LEU A 51 0.06 3.71 -22.74
CA LEU A 51 -0.51 2.46 -22.22
C LEU A 51 0.56 1.42 -21.86
N GLU A 52 1.65 1.38 -22.63
CA GLU A 52 2.81 0.49 -22.44
C GLU A 52 3.50 0.64 -21.08
N PHE A 53 3.35 1.77 -20.39
CA PHE A 53 3.92 2.00 -19.06
C PHE A 53 2.98 1.63 -17.90
N TRP A 54 1.72 1.27 -18.18
CA TRP A 54 0.76 0.91 -17.15
C TRP A 54 0.86 -0.56 -16.70
N HIS A 55 1.46 -1.40 -17.52
CA HIS A 55 1.62 -2.82 -17.23
C HIS A 55 3.08 -3.23 -17.49
N PRO A 56 3.70 -4.00 -16.57
CA PRO A 56 4.97 -4.64 -16.88
C PRO A 56 4.77 -5.60 -18.06
N ALA A 57 5.75 -5.64 -18.96
CA ALA A 57 5.82 -6.61 -20.06
C ALA A 57 5.97 -8.05 -19.55
#